data_AF-A0A2M8T8J1-F1
#
_entry.id   AF-A0A2M8T8J1-F1
#
_cell.length_a   1.000
_cell.length_b   1.000
_cell.length_c   1.000
_cell.angle_alpha   90.00
_cell.angle_beta   90.00
_cell.angle_gamma   90.00
#
_symmetry.space_group_name_H-M   'P 1'
#
loop_
_entity.id
_entity.type
_entity.pdbx_description
1 polymer ?
#
loop_
_entity_poly.entity_id
_entity_poly.type
_entity_poly.pdbx_seq_one_letter_code
_entity_poly.pdbx_strand_id
1 'polypeptide(L)' 'MEKTINGYLFKGKSDSISIYKDGKLIKSNVMNGILFQETFDKITEKLAKELSSSENNMEL' A
#
# COMPACT_ATOMS: atom_id res chain seq x y z
N MET A 1 -0.20 11.56 3.16
CA MET A 1 0.63 10.68 4.02
C MET A 1 1.44 9.77 3.12
N GLU A 2 2.69 9.46 3.45
CA GLU A 2 3.52 8.57 2.63
C GLU A 2 4.33 7.61 3.52
N LYS A 3 4.51 6.37 3.07
CA LYS A 3 5.27 5.32 3.79
C LYS A 3 5.89 4.35 2.80
N THR A 4 7.10 3.88 3.07
CA THR A 4 7.79 2.89 2.24
C THR A 4 8.00 1.60 3.03
N ILE A 5 7.58 0.46 2.48
CA ILE A 5 7.71 -0.86 3.11
C ILE A 5 8.10 -1.87 2.03
N ASN A 6 9.18 -2.63 2.24
CA ASN A 6 9.64 -3.70 1.33
C ASN A 6 9.79 -3.26 -0.14
N GLY A 7 10.26 -2.03 -0.39
CA GLY A 7 10.42 -1.47 -1.74
C GLY A 7 9.13 -0.92 -2.37
N TYR A 8 8.00 -1.00 -1.67
CA TYR A 8 6.73 -0.39 -2.09
C TYR A 8 6.54 0.97 -1.44
N LEU A 9 6.21 1.98 -2.24
CA LEU A 9 5.84 3.32 -1.78
C LEU A 9 4.32 3.42 -1.71
N PHE A 10 3.79 3.65 -0.51
CA PHE A 10 2.39 3.87 -0.23
C PHE A 10 2.13 5.37 -0.08
N LYS A 11 1.18 5.90 -0.86
CA LYS A 11 0.73 7.30 -0.80
C LYS A 11 -0.74 7.35 -0.42
N GLY A 12 -1.02 7.88 0.76
CA GLY A 12 -2.36 8.15 1.26
C GLY A 12 -2.83 9.57 0.94
N LYS A 13 -4.00 9.68 0.29
CA LYS A 13 -4.81 10.89 0.15
C LYS A 13 -6.08 10.76 1.01
N SER A 14 -6.89 11.81 1.08
CA SER A 14 -8.05 11.90 1.99
C SER A 14 -9.00 10.71 1.94
N ASP A 15 -9.12 10.02 0.82
CA ASP A 15 -10.07 8.94 0.56
C ASP A 15 -9.43 7.73 -0.14
N SER A 16 -8.11 7.67 -0.24
CA SER A 16 -7.46 6.69 -1.11
C SER A 16 -6.01 6.39 -0.72
N ILE A 17 -5.58 5.18 -1.04
CA ILE A 17 -4.19 4.73 -0.90
C ILE A 17 -3.72 4.20 -2.25
N SER A 18 -2.65 4.78 -2.77
CA SER A 18 -1.97 4.32 -3.98
C SER A 18 -0.64 3.67 -3.61
N ILE A 19 -0.29 2.57 -4.27
CA ILE A 19 0.93 1.79 -4.06
C ILE A 19 1.77 1.86 -5.32
N TYR A 20 3.06 2.15 -5.17
CA TYR A 20 4.02 2.23 -6.25
C TYR A 20 5.18 1.27 -6.00
N LYS A 21 5.74 0.71 -7.07
CA LYS A 21 7.01 -0.05 -7.05
C LYS A 21 7.87 0.44 -8.21
N ASP A 22 9.13 0.76 -7.95
CA ASP A 22 10.07 1.30 -8.95
C ASP A 22 9.51 2.51 -9.73
N GLY A 23 8.79 3.40 -9.03
CA GLY A 23 8.16 4.59 -9.60
C GLY A 23 6.87 4.33 -10.40
N LYS A 24 6.44 3.08 -10.58
CA LYS A 24 5.21 2.72 -11.29
C LYS A 24 4.06 2.46 -10.33
N LEU A 25 2.87 2.97 -10.64
CA LEU A 25 1.65 2.67 -9.89
C LEU A 25 1.26 1.20 -10.13
N ILE A 26 1.18 0.41 -9.06
CA ILE A 26 0.79 -1.01 -9.15
C ILE A 26 -0.65 -1.24 -8.70
N LYS A 27 -1.14 -0.44 -7.75
CA LYS A 27 -2.49 -0.57 -7.19
C LYS A 27 -2.94 0.75 -6.60
N SER A 28 -4.24 1.03 -6.70
CA SER A 28 -4.87 2.14 -6.00
C SER A 28 -6.20 1.67 -5.44
N ASN A 29 -6.42 1.91 -4.15
CA ASN A 29 -7.66 1.57 -3.47
C ASN A 29 -8.33 2.86 -2.99
N VAL A 30 -9.56 3.08 -3.44
CA VAL A 30 -10.44 4.11 -2.89
C VAL A 30 -11.12 3.54 -1.65
N MET A 31 -11.25 4.35 -0.62
CA MET A 31 -11.82 4.00 0.66
C MET A 31 -13.05 4.87 0.91
N ASN A 32 -14.09 4.27 1.51
CA ASN A 32 -15.23 5.03 1.98
C ASN A 32 -14.86 5.69 3.31
N GLY A 33 -14.76 7.02 3.33
CA GLY A 33 -14.47 7.81 4.51
C GLY A 33 -13.13 8.55 4.46
N ILE A 34 -12.80 9.23 5.56
CA ILE A 34 -11.57 10.03 5.68
C ILE A 34 -10.42 9.13 6.15
N LEU A 35 -9.31 9.18 5.43
CA LEU A 35 -8.09 8.49 5.79
C LEU A 35 -7.33 9.29 6.86
N PHE A 36 -7.21 8.70 8.05
CA PHE A 36 -6.36 9.20 9.12
C PHE A 36 -5.03 8.43 9.18
N GLN A 37 -4.03 9.01 9.84
CA GLN A 37 -2.68 8.43 9.96
C GLN A 37 -2.70 7.01 10.54
N GLU A 38 -3.43 6.79 11.63
CA GLU A 38 -3.52 5.46 12.26
C GLU A 38 -4.13 4.41 11.31
N THR A 39 -5.17 4.78 10.57
CA THR A 39 -5.81 3.91 9.57
C THR A 39 -4.87 3.63 8.40
N PHE A 40 -4.14 4.66 7.95
CA PHE A 40 -3.12 4.53 6.91
C PHE A 40 -2.03 3.55 7.32
N ASP A 41 -1.52 3.64 8.55
CA ASP A 41 -0.48 2.73 9.04
C ASP A 41 -0.96 1.27 9.08
N LYS A 42 -2.15 1.01 9.62
CA LYS A 42 -2.74 -0.34 9.65
C LYS A 42 -2.94 -0.93 8.26
N ILE A 43 -3.45 -0.14 7.31
CA ILE A 43 -3.73 -0.62 5.96
C ILE A 43 -2.44 -0.87 5.18
N THR A 44 -1.46 0.04 5.28
CA THR A 44 -0.17 -0.13 4.58
C THR A 44 0.60 -1.34 5.07
N GLU A 45 0.59 -1.63 6.38
CA GLU A 45 1.20 -2.85 6.93
C GLU A 45 0.52 -4.13 6.43
N LYS A 46 -0.82 -4.14 6.38
CA LYS A 46 -1.56 -5.28 5.84
C LYS A 46 -1.25 -5.49 4.35
N LEU A 47 -1.31 -4.44 3.55
CA LEU A 47 -1.03 -4.50 2.11
C LEU A 47 0.41 -4.92 1.83
N ALA A 48 1.38 -4.43 2.60
CA ALA A 48 2.78 -4.85 2.46
C ALA A 48 2.96 -6.35 2.70
N LYS A 49 2.30 -6.92 3.72
CA LYS A 49 2.33 -8.36 3.98
C LYS A 49 1.72 -9.16 2.83
N GLU A 50 0.55 -8.74 2.32
CA GLU A 50 -0.11 -9.39 1.19
C GLU A 50 0.76 -9.36 -0.08
N LEU A 51 1.39 -8.22 -0.38
CA LEU A 51 2.29 -8.06 -1.53
C LEU A 51 3.51 -8.97 -1.40
N SER A 52 4.17 -9.00 -0.23
CA SER A 52 5.32 -9.87 0.01
C SER A 52 4.96 -11.37 -0.03
N SER A 53 3.76 -11.75 0.43
CA SER A 53 3.27 -13.13 0.28
C SER A 53 2.95 -13.48 -1.17
N SER A 54 2.45 -12.53 -1.96
CA SER A 54 2.17 -12.76 -3.38
C SER A 54 3.46 -12.93 -4.20
N GLU A 55 4.52 -12.19 -3.89
CA GLU A 55 5.82 -12.33 -4.57
C GLU A 55 6.46 -13.69 -4.33
N ASN A 56 6.38 -14.20 -3.08
CA ASN A 56 6.90 -15.53 -2.74
C ASN A 56 6.17 -16.70 -3.42
N ASN A 57 4.96 -16.49 -3.97
CA ASN A 57 4.21 -17.53 -4.68
C ASN A 57 4.41 -17.50 -6.20
N MET A 58 5.17 -16.54 -6.74
CA MET A 58 5.48 -16.44 -8.18
C MET A 58 6.84 -17.07 -8.55
N GLU A 59 7.60 -17.54 -7.56
CA GLU A 59 8.85 -18.31 -7.74
C GLU A 59 8.61 -19.81 -7.46
N LEU A 60 7.81 -20.51 -8.27
CA LEU A 60 7.76 -21.99 -8.33
C LEU A 60 7.51 -22.47 -9.76
#